data_AF-A0A261AZV4-F1
#
_entry.id   AF-A0A261AZV4-F1
#
_cell.length_a   1.000
_cell.length_b   1.000
_cell.length_c   1.000
_cell.angle_alpha   90.00
_cell.angle_beta   90.00
_cell.angle_gamma   90.00
#
_symmetry.space_group_name_H-M   'P 1'
#
loop_
_entity.id
_entity.type
_entity.pdbx_description
1 polymer ?
#
loop_
_entity_poly.entity_id
_entity_poly.type
_entity_poly.pdbx_seq_one_letter_code
_entity_poly.pdbx_strand_id
1 'polypeptide(L)'
;MTAENVKAELACLPSEILCHLFTFLPTRQLITEIPLICQRFHTILKDDKFWNGRIVSSDWKKVTENRPRPLFVRLPDCETKHSEYEPKKSFVAISTQKERWRDEWAESQTIHTALGHSATVDSVLLFESQHRQFCLSGARDRSIRLWDLERVRSGAADTVDAPWTVAKDETAHLGWIWNMARDSESGEVYTTSWDSTVKNWAIREGGAIQNLNSVNVGSAAQCISVGGARHEIVCTTFAKRTAVIDGRSFGVVAEHRLHKRAVIALAVQGERIFTSSEDRMMMMVDRRMMTKPVLFIHVQNVGNRKR
;
A
#
# COMPACT_ATOMS: atom_id res chain seq x y z
N MET A 1 43.90 -48.88 -20.79
CA MET A 1 42.80 -48.26 -20.02
C MET A 1 43.17 -46.82 -19.75
N THR A 2 42.98 -45.96 -20.73
CA THR A 2 43.17 -44.52 -20.58
C THR A 2 41.94 -44.00 -19.83
N ALA A 3 42.15 -43.48 -18.62
CA ALA A 3 41.16 -42.67 -17.94
C ALA A 3 40.95 -41.42 -18.81
N GLU A 4 39.91 -41.44 -19.64
CA GLU A 4 39.41 -40.23 -20.27
C GLU A 4 39.09 -39.26 -19.14
N ASN A 5 39.84 -38.16 -19.10
CA ASN A 5 39.54 -37.00 -18.28
C ASN A 5 38.20 -36.45 -18.77
N VAL A 6 37.10 -37.03 -18.31
CA VAL A 6 35.76 -36.49 -18.50
C VAL A 6 35.80 -35.10 -17.87
N LYS A 7 35.79 -34.07 -18.70
CA LYS A 7 35.65 -32.68 -18.23
C LYS A 7 34.45 -32.69 -17.29
N ALA A 8 34.67 -32.31 -16.03
CA ALA A 8 33.59 -32.17 -15.06
C ALA A 8 32.70 -31.01 -15.52
N GLU A 9 31.71 -31.33 -16.34
CA GLU A 9 30.77 -30.34 -16.85
C GLU A 9 29.70 -30.08 -15.79
N LEU A 10 29.34 -28.81 -15.63
CA LEU A 10 28.29 -28.38 -14.70
C LEU A 10 26.97 -29.13 -14.96
N ALA A 11 26.72 -29.50 -16.23
CA ALA A 11 25.55 -30.25 -16.65
C ALA A 11 25.52 -31.71 -16.13
N CYS A 12 26.63 -32.25 -15.61
CA CYS A 12 26.70 -33.61 -15.05
C CYS A 12 26.34 -33.66 -13.56
N LEU A 13 26.20 -32.53 -12.88
CA LEU A 13 25.84 -32.50 -11.46
C LEU A 13 24.41 -33.01 -11.20
N PRO A 14 24.13 -33.60 -10.03
CA PRO A 14 22.76 -33.90 -9.59
C PRO A 14 21.88 -32.65 -9.57
N SER A 15 20.58 -32.84 -9.82
CA SER A 15 19.62 -31.74 -9.94
C SER A 15 19.49 -30.94 -8.64
N GLU A 16 19.66 -31.58 -7.49
CA GLU A 16 19.63 -30.97 -6.16
C GLU A 16 20.78 -29.99 -5.96
N ILE A 17 21.98 -30.37 -6.42
CA ILE A 17 23.17 -29.52 -6.34
C ILE A 17 23.01 -28.32 -7.28
N LEU A 18 22.50 -28.55 -8.50
CA LEU A 18 22.18 -27.47 -9.43
C LEU A 18 21.15 -26.49 -8.86
N CYS A 19 20.07 -26.98 -8.26
CA CYS A 19 19.08 -26.16 -7.57
C CYS A 19 19.71 -25.34 -6.45
N HIS A 20 20.64 -25.92 -5.67
CA HIS A 20 21.34 -25.18 -4.63
C HIS A 20 22.25 -24.09 -5.21
N LEU A 21 23.03 -24.40 -6.24
CA LEU A 21 23.89 -23.42 -6.92
C LEU A 21 23.07 -22.25 -7.49
N PHE A 22 21.91 -22.55 -8.08
CA PHE A 22 20.99 -21.53 -8.58
C PHE A 22 20.47 -20.58 -7.50
N THR A 23 20.51 -20.93 -6.21
CA THR A 23 20.10 -20.00 -5.14
C THR A 23 21.08 -18.83 -4.96
N PHE A 24 22.35 -19.01 -5.31
CA PHE A 24 23.39 -17.98 -5.17
C PHE A 24 23.45 -17.02 -6.36
N LEU A 25 22.75 -17.33 -7.45
CA LEU A 25 22.80 -16.54 -8.68
C LEU A 25 21.76 -15.41 -8.66
N PRO A 26 22.08 -14.23 -9.23
CA PRO A 26 21.14 -13.13 -9.39
C PRO A 26 19.87 -13.57 -10.14
N THR A 27 18.72 -13.04 -9.72
CA THR A 27 17.42 -13.41 -10.32
C THR A 27 17.38 -13.16 -11.83
N ARG A 28 17.99 -12.06 -12.30
CA ARG A 28 18.05 -11.74 -13.74
C ARG A 28 18.68 -12.86 -14.56
N GLN A 29 19.88 -13.32 -14.17
CA GLN A 29 20.62 -14.37 -14.87
C GLN A 29 19.87 -15.72 -14.87
N LEU A 30 19.17 -16.04 -13.78
CA LEU A 30 18.35 -17.26 -13.67
C LEU A 30 17.19 -17.31 -14.66
N ILE A 31 16.73 -16.19 -15.19
CA ILE A 31 15.59 -16.15 -16.10
C ILE A 31 16.06 -15.99 -17.54
N THR A 32 17.03 -15.10 -17.76
CA THR A 32 17.41 -14.69 -19.13
C THR A 32 18.54 -15.51 -19.71
N GLU A 33 19.51 -15.92 -18.90
CA GLU A 33 20.76 -16.50 -19.40
C GLU A 33 20.82 -18.01 -19.16
N ILE A 34 20.56 -18.46 -17.93
CA ILE A 34 20.76 -19.86 -17.51
C ILE A 34 19.83 -20.85 -18.24
N PRO A 35 18.55 -20.55 -18.49
CA PRO A 35 17.68 -21.43 -19.28
C PRO A 35 18.13 -21.59 -20.73
N LEU A 36 18.93 -20.67 -21.28
CA LEU A 36 19.43 -20.73 -22.66
C LEU A 36 20.66 -21.62 -22.81
N ILE A 37 21.34 -21.98 -21.71
CA ILE A 37 22.58 -22.77 -21.74
C ILE A 37 22.30 -24.23 -22.12
N CYS A 38 21.27 -24.85 -21.52
CA CYS A 38 20.88 -26.22 -21.86
C CYS A 38 19.41 -26.53 -21.51
N GLN A 39 18.84 -27.54 -22.18
CA GLN A 39 17.46 -27.99 -21.94
C GLN A 39 17.23 -28.47 -20.49
N ARG A 40 18.26 -29.03 -19.85
CA ARG A 40 18.18 -29.49 -18.46
C ARG A 40 17.97 -28.33 -17.49
N PHE A 41 18.73 -27.25 -17.64
CA PHE A 41 18.58 -26.05 -16.81
C PHE A 41 17.23 -25.36 -17.07
N HIS A 42 16.81 -25.29 -18.32
CA HIS A 42 15.47 -24.80 -18.67
C HIS A 42 14.37 -25.58 -17.94
N THR A 43 14.46 -26.91 -17.93
CA THR A 43 13.46 -27.79 -17.28
C THR A 43 13.41 -27.55 -15.77
N ILE A 44 14.57 -27.46 -15.11
CA ILE A 44 14.66 -27.18 -13.66
C ILE A 44 14.05 -25.81 -13.33
N LEU A 45 14.37 -24.77 -14.11
CA LEU A 45 13.92 -23.39 -13.87
C LEU A 45 12.48 -23.11 -14.36
N LYS A 46 11.86 -24.07 -15.03
CA LYS A 46 10.44 -24.07 -15.37
C LYS A 46 9.59 -24.70 -14.25
N ASP A 47 10.17 -25.52 -13.37
CA ASP A 47 9.44 -26.18 -12.29
C ASP A 47 9.01 -25.18 -11.20
N ASP A 48 7.71 -25.13 -10.95
CA ASP A 48 7.10 -24.31 -9.91
C ASP A 48 7.53 -24.72 -8.51
N LYS A 49 7.88 -25.99 -8.27
CA LYS A 49 8.37 -26.47 -6.97
C LYS A 49 9.69 -25.80 -6.59
N PHE A 50 10.56 -25.57 -7.56
CA PHE A 50 11.82 -24.85 -7.34
C PHE A 50 11.58 -23.43 -6.84
N TRP A 51 10.66 -22.70 -7.48
CA TRP A 51 10.34 -21.31 -7.11
C TRP A 51 9.54 -21.21 -5.80
N ASN A 52 8.57 -22.11 -5.58
CA ASN A 52 7.84 -22.21 -4.31
C ASN A 52 8.79 -22.51 -3.15
N GLY A 53 9.82 -23.33 -3.37
CA GLY A 53 10.87 -23.59 -2.37
C GLY A 53 11.65 -22.34 -1.96
N ARG A 54 11.62 -21.26 -2.76
CA ARG A 54 12.28 -19.97 -2.50
C ARG A 54 11.34 -18.87 -2.02
N ILE A 55 10.04 -19.13 -2.07
CA ILE A 55 8.98 -18.25 -1.57
C ILE A 55 8.60 -18.73 -0.17
N VAL A 56 8.81 -17.88 0.81
CA VAL A 56 8.53 -18.16 2.21
C VAL A 56 7.19 -17.52 2.57
N SER A 57 6.20 -18.34 2.91
CA SER A 57 4.92 -17.87 3.47
C SER A 57 5.15 -17.16 4.81
N SER A 58 4.24 -16.23 5.15
CA SER A 58 4.25 -15.48 6.41
C SER A 58 4.38 -16.33 7.67
N ASP A 59 3.96 -17.60 7.65
CA ASP A 59 3.95 -18.52 8.78
C ASP A 59 5.25 -19.30 8.99
N TRP A 60 6.25 -19.13 8.13
CA TRP A 60 7.55 -19.76 8.30
C TRP A 60 8.32 -19.16 9.49
N LYS A 61 8.06 -19.72 10.67
CA LYS A 61 8.74 -19.40 11.92
C LYS A 61 10.21 -19.83 11.87
N LYS A 62 11.11 -18.90 12.23
CA LYS A 62 12.33 -19.12 13.05
C LYS A 62 13.12 -20.43 12.86
N VAL A 63 13.56 -20.80 11.66
CA VAL A 63 14.50 -21.94 11.51
C VAL A 63 15.94 -21.53 11.17
N THR A 64 16.24 -20.28 10.83
CA THR A 64 17.61 -19.94 10.41
C THR A 64 18.06 -18.54 10.83
N GLU A 65 18.27 -18.31 12.11
CA GLU A 65 18.97 -17.11 12.59
C GLU A 65 20.49 -17.15 12.31
N ASN A 66 21.06 -18.31 11.93
CA ASN A 66 22.52 -18.49 11.84
C ASN A 66 23.07 -19.01 10.49
N ARG A 67 22.34 -18.87 9.37
CA ARG A 67 22.93 -19.11 8.04
C ARG A 67 22.57 -17.97 7.09
N PRO A 68 23.56 -17.27 6.49
CA PRO A 68 23.29 -16.35 5.40
C PRO A 68 22.79 -17.20 4.22
N ARG A 69 21.47 -17.25 4.04
CA ARG A 69 20.86 -17.94 2.90
C ARG A 69 20.63 -16.91 1.79
N PRO A 70 21.14 -17.15 0.57
CA PRO A 70 20.95 -16.20 -0.52
C PRO A 70 19.51 -16.27 -1.06
N LEU A 71 18.89 -15.09 -1.19
CA LEU A 71 17.71 -14.78 -2.01
C LEU A 71 16.44 -15.62 -1.75
N PHE A 72 15.83 -15.44 -0.57
CA PHE A 72 14.44 -15.81 -0.31
C PHE A 72 13.50 -14.60 -0.40
N VAL A 73 12.31 -14.83 -0.92
CA VAL A 73 11.24 -13.83 -1.04
C VAL A 73 10.13 -14.18 -0.06
N ARG A 74 9.59 -13.18 0.64
CA ARG A 74 8.45 -13.38 1.54
C ARG A 74 7.18 -12.94 0.82
N LEU A 75 6.17 -13.81 0.83
CA LEU A 75 4.83 -13.52 0.30
C LEU A 75 3.78 -13.82 1.37
N PRO A 76 2.76 -12.96 1.53
CA PRO A 76 1.61 -13.26 2.37
C PRO A 76 0.81 -14.46 1.85
N ASP A 77 0.11 -15.15 2.75
CA ASP A 77 -0.72 -16.30 2.39
C ASP A 77 -1.80 -15.99 1.35
N CYS A 78 -2.39 -14.79 1.43
CA CYS A 78 -3.43 -14.37 0.49
C CYS A 78 -2.92 -14.33 -0.96
N GLU A 79 -1.66 -13.96 -1.18
CA GLU A 79 -1.03 -13.96 -2.51
C GLU A 79 -0.72 -15.37 -2.97
N THR A 80 -0.19 -16.23 -2.09
CA THR A 80 0.15 -17.63 -2.46
C THR A 80 -1.08 -18.49 -2.74
N LYS A 81 -2.25 -18.10 -2.21
CA LYS A 81 -3.54 -18.80 -2.41
C LYS A 81 -4.40 -18.14 -3.49
N HIS A 82 -3.91 -17.07 -4.13
CA HIS A 82 -4.64 -16.37 -5.18
C HIS A 82 -4.76 -17.23 -6.44
N SER A 83 -5.86 -17.09 -7.20
CA SER A 83 -6.12 -17.88 -8.42
C SER A 83 -5.10 -17.65 -9.53
N GLU A 84 -4.47 -16.48 -9.56
CA GLU A 84 -3.47 -16.06 -10.54
C GLU A 84 -2.02 -16.25 -10.03
N TYR A 85 -1.84 -17.00 -8.94
CA TYR A 85 -0.52 -17.19 -8.35
C TYR A 85 0.41 -17.98 -9.27
N GLU A 86 1.48 -17.33 -9.71
CA GLU A 86 2.55 -17.93 -10.50
C GLU A 86 3.89 -17.79 -9.76
N PRO A 87 4.43 -18.88 -9.17
CA PRO A 87 5.60 -18.82 -8.28
C PRO A 87 6.82 -18.14 -8.92
N LYS A 88 7.10 -18.46 -10.18
CA LYS A 88 8.20 -17.87 -10.93
C LYS A 88 8.00 -16.36 -11.08
N LYS A 89 6.85 -15.92 -11.58
CA LYS A 89 6.58 -14.48 -11.80
C LYS A 89 6.62 -13.71 -10.47
N SER A 90 6.01 -14.23 -9.41
CA SER A 90 5.98 -13.59 -8.10
C SER A 90 7.37 -13.45 -7.49
N PHE A 91 8.21 -14.49 -7.56
CA PHE A 91 9.59 -14.43 -7.08
C PHE A 91 10.38 -13.35 -7.83
N VAL A 92 10.28 -13.34 -9.15
CA VAL A 92 10.97 -12.38 -10.01
C VAL A 92 10.54 -10.97 -9.67
N ALA A 93 9.23 -10.70 -9.66
CA ALA A 93 8.68 -9.39 -9.36
C ALA A 93 9.20 -8.85 -8.02
N ILE A 94 9.14 -9.64 -6.95
CA ILE A 94 9.59 -9.17 -5.63
C ILE A 94 11.10 -9.02 -5.57
N SER A 95 11.87 -9.93 -6.18
CA SER A 95 13.33 -9.81 -6.18
C SER A 95 13.79 -8.55 -6.94
N THR A 96 13.16 -8.23 -8.07
CA THR A 96 13.40 -7.01 -8.84
C THR A 96 13.03 -5.78 -8.01
N GLN A 97 11.89 -5.79 -7.32
CA GLN A 97 11.51 -4.67 -6.44
C GLN A 97 12.50 -4.54 -5.26
N LYS A 98 12.87 -5.63 -4.58
CA LYS A 98 13.86 -5.60 -3.50
C LYS A 98 15.22 -5.04 -3.95
N GLU A 99 15.64 -5.38 -5.16
CA GLU A 99 16.84 -4.84 -5.78
C GLU A 99 16.69 -3.34 -6.08
N ARG A 100 15.54 -2.93 -6.64
CA ARG A 100 15.23 -1.51 -6.92
C ARG A 100 15.22 -0.63 -5.65
N TRP A 101 14.76 -1.16 -4.52
CA TRP A 101 14.70 -0.47 -3.24
C TRP A 101 15.99 -0.60 -2.39
N ARG A 102 17.03 -1.25 -2.92
CA ARG A 102 18.36 -1.32 -2.28
C ARG A 102 19.14 -0.01 -2.51
N ASP A 103 20.27 0.14 -1.83
CA ASP A 103 21.11 1.34 -1.69
C ASP A 103 21.41 2.14 -2.99
N GLU A 104 21.27 1.56 -4.18
CA GLU A 104 21.40 2.21 -5.49
C GLU A 104 20.09 2.89 -5.96
N TRP A 105 19.34 3.50 -5.04
CA TRP A 105 18.10 4.25 -5.36
C TRP A 105 18.33 5.41 -6.35
N ALA A 106 19.55 5.94 -6.42
CA ALA A 106 19.85 7.21 -7.07
C ALA A 106 20.08 7.14 -8.61
N GLU A 107 20.52 6.01 -9.17
CA GLU A 107 21.04 5.99 -10.55
C GLU A 107 20.00 5.65 -11.64
N SER A 108 18.82 5.12 -11.26
CA SER A 108 17.84 4.58 -12.23
C SER A 108 16.41 5.16 -12.10
N GLN A 109 16.18 6.18 -11.26
CA GLN A 109 14.83 6.72 -11.05
C GLN A 109 14.65 8.05 -11.78
N THR A 110 13.57 8.15 -12.56
CA THR A 110 13.09 9.42 -13.11
C THR A 110 12.21 10.11 -12.08
N ILE A 111 12.66 11.24 -11.54
CA ILE A 111 11.84 12.08 -10.66
C ILE A 111 11.08 13.07 -11.53
N HIS A 112 9.76 12.94 -11.53
CA HIS A 112 8.87 13.88 -12.20
C HIS A 112 8.36 14.89 -11.19
N THR A 113 8.49 16.18 -11.50
CA THR A 113 7.94 17.28 -10.69
C THR A 113 6.82 17.93 -11.46
N ALA A 114 5.64 18.03 -10.85
CA ALA A 114 4.46 18.62 -11.46
C ALA A 114 4.00 19.85 -10.66
N LEU A 115 3.65 20.92 -11.36
CA LEU A 115 3.08 22.11 -10.73
C LEU A 115 1.56 21.94 -10.67
N GLY A 116 1.07 21.50 -9.51
CA GLY A 116 -0.35 21.25 -9.28
C GLY A 116 -0.99 22.27 -8.36
N HIS A 117 -0.79 22.01 -7.07
CA HIS A 117 -1.42 22.75 -5.99
C HIS A 117 -0.70 24.06 -5.69
N SER A 118 -1.45 25.04 -5.22
CA SER A 118 -0.92 26.36 -4.80
C SER A 118 -0.55 26.41 -3.32
N ALA A 119 -0.82 25.34 -2.57
CA ALA A 119 -0.49 25.19 -1.16
C ALA A 119 -0.06 23.75 -0.85
N THR A 120 0.24 23.47 0.42
CA THR A 120 0.72 22.15 0.87
C THR A 120 -0.29 21.05 0.55
N VAL A 121 0.22 19.93 0.05
CA VAL A 121 -0.54 18.71 -0.19
C VAL A 121 -0.45 17.86 1.07
N ASP A 122 -1.55 17.76 1.83
CA ASP A 122 -1.59 16.99 3.07
C ASP A 122 -2.16 15.57 2.86
N SER A 123 -2.83 15.32 1.73
CA SER A 123 -3.40 14.00 1.44
C SER A 123 -3.15 13.56 0.01
N VAL A 124 -2.77 12.28 -0.13
CA VAL A 124 -2.52 11.61 -1.41
C VAL A 124 -3.10 10.20 -1.35
N LEU A 125 -3.78 9.80 -2.42
CA LEU A 125 -4.35 8.47 -2.58
C LEU A 125 -3.90 7.89 -3.92
N LEU A 126 -3.22 6.74 -3.88
CA LEU A 126 -2.88 5.96 -5.06
C LEU A 126 -3.90 4.84 -5.24
N PHE A 127 -4.42 4.67 -6.45
CA PHE A 127 -5.36 3.59 -6.73
C PHE A 127 -5.33 3.19 -8.20
N GLU A 128 -5.78 1.97 -8.46
CA GLU A 128 -6.01 1.47 -9.81
C GLU A 128 -7.51 1.49 -10.12
N SER A 129 -7.84 1.91 -11.33
CA SER A 129 -9.19 1.83 -11.89
C SER A 129 -9.09 1.50 -13.37
N GLN A 130 -9.81 0.47 -13.83
CA GLN A 130 -9.86 0.07 -15.24
C GLN A 130 -8.47 -0.13 -15.87
N HIS A 131 -7.55 -0.80 -15.16
CA HIS A 131 -6.15 -1.06 -15.58
C HIS A 131 -5.26 0.18 -15.70
N ARG A 132 -5.71 1.33 -15.19
CA ARG A 132 -4.94 2.58 -15.18
C ARG A 132 -4.65 3.00 -13.75
N GLN A 133 -3.45 3.53 -13.55
CA GLN A 133 -2.98 3.98 -12.24
C GLN A 133 -3.24 5.47 -12.08
N PHE A 134 -3.96 5.83 -11.03
CA PHE A 134 -4.29 7.19 -10.69
C PHE A 134 -3.70 7.59 -9.34
N CYS A 135 -3.44 8.88 -9.22
CA CYS A 135 -3.16 9.53 -7.95
C CYS A 135 -4.23 10.61 -7.74
N LEU A 136 -4.87 10.65 -6.58
CA LEU A 136 -5.69 11.78 -6.17
C LEU A 136 -4.95 12.54 -5.08
N SER A 137 -4.80 13.84 -5.23
CA SER A 137 -4.22 14.72 -4.21
C SER A 137 -5.25 15.72 -3.71
N GLY A 138 -5.17 16.02 -2.41
CA GLY A 138 -5.96 17.05 -1.74
C GLY A 138 -5.04 17.97 -0.93
N ALA A 139 -5.31 19.27 -0.97
CA ALA A 139 -4.39 20.28 -0.44
C ALA A 139 -5.08 21.38 0.38
N ARG A 140 -4.25 22.24 1.00
CA ARG A 140 -4.71 23.43 1.74
C ARG A 140 -5.22 24.56 0.85
N ASP A 141 -5.02 24.46 -0.46
CA ASP A 141 -5.67 25.35 -1.42
C ASP A 141 -7.16 25.04 -1.60
N ARG A 142 -7.63 23.97 -0.93
CA ARG A 142 -9.02 23.49 -0.86
C ARG A 142 -9.46 22.75 -2.12
N SER A 143 -8.52 22.45 -3.02
CA SER A 143 -8.76 21.74 -4.26
C SER A 143 -8.41 20.26 -4.16
N ILE A 144 -9.04 19.47 -5.03
CA ILE A 144 -8.60 18.10 -5.34
C ILE A 144 -8.13 18.02 -6.79
N ARG A 145 -7.13 17.17 -7.05
CA ARG A 145 -6.59 16.93 -8.39
C ARG A 145 -6.40 15.44 -8.63
N LEU A 146 -6.90 14.95 -9.76
CA LEU A 146 -6.71 13.59 -10.23
C LEU A 146 -5.62 13.58 -11.29
N TRP A 147 -4.57 12.81 -11.00
CA TRP A 147 -3.39 12.63 -11.82
C TRP A 147 -3.41 11.28 -12.48
N ASP A 148 -3.06 11.27 -13.76
CA ASP A 148 -2.93 10.06 -14.56
C ASP A 148 -1.46 9.64 -14.62
N LEU A 149 -1.11 8.63 -13.82
CA LEU A 149 0.28 8.21 -13.64
C LEU A 149 0.87 7.57 -14.89
N GLU A 150 0.02 7.12 -15.83
CA GLU A 150 0.50 6.61 -17.11
C GLU A 150 1.03 7.73 -18.00
N ARG A 151 0.41 8.91 -17.99
CA ARG A 151 0.91 10.10 -18.70
C ARG A 151 2.24 10.58 -18.12
N VAL A 152 2.38 10.51 -16.80
CA VAL A 152 3.65 10.83 -16.13
C VAL A 152 4.73 9.85 -16.57
N ARG A 153 4.43 8.55 -16.54
CA ARG A 153 5.36 7.47 -16.89
C ARG A 153 5.76 7.45 -18.37
N SER A 154 4.88 7.84 -19.28
CA SER A 154 5.20 7.92 -20.71
C SER A 154 6.17 9.06 -21.05
N GLY A 155 6.49 9.92 -20.09
CA GLY A 155 7.37 11.07 -20.29
C GLY A 155 6.71 12.19 -21.08
N ALA A 156 5.38 12.20 -21.22
CA ALA A 156 4.68 13.36 -21.76
C ALA A 156 5.02 14.60 -20.92
N ALA A 157 5.34 15.72 -21.54
CA ALA A 157 5.59 16.95 -20.78
C ALA A 157 4.29 17.45 -20.13
N ASP A 158 4.36 17.90 -18.88
CA ASP A 158 3.24 18.57 -18.20
C ASP A 158 3.09 19.97 -18.79
N THR A 159 2.29 20.09 -19.85
CA THR A 159 2.02 21.36 -20.53
C THR A 159 0.58 21.81 -20.32
N VAL A 160 0.31 23.09 -20.61
CA VAL A 160 -1.06 23.65 -20.52
C VAL A 160 -2.05 22.87 -21.40
N ASP A 161 -1.59 22.41 -22.56
CA ASP A 161 -2.42 21.69 -23.55
C ASP A 161 -2.56 20.19 -23.24
N ALA A 162 -1.62 19.61 -22.49
CA ALA A 162 -1.60 18.19 -22.14
C ALA A 162 -1.14 17.95 -20.69
N PRO A 163 -1.90 18.45 -19.70
CA PRO A 163 -1.50 18.31 -18.30
C PRO A 163 -1.57 16.86 -17.84
N TRP A 164 -0.73 16.52 -16.85
CA TRP A 164 -0.81 15.23 -16.16
C TRP A 164 -2.06 15.10 -15.29
N THR A 165 -2.64 16.22 -14.87
CA THR A 165 -3.95 16.24 -14.22
C THR A 165 -5.05 16.03 -15.25
N VAL A 166 -5.83 14.96 -15.10
CA VAL A 166 -6.98 14.67 -15.97
C VAL A 166 -8.29 15.29 -15.47
N ALA A 167 -8.36 15.62 -14.19
CA ALA A 167 -9.48 16.37 -13.62
C ALA A 167 -9.06 17.08 -12.34
N LYS A 168 -9.81 18.14 -12.00
CA LYS A 168 -9.63 18.91 -10.77
C LYS A 168 -10.92 19.60 -10.38
N ASP A 169 -11.07 19.86 -9.09
CA ASP A 169 -12.08 20.76 -8.54
C ASP A 169 -11.37 21.74 -7.60
N GLU A 170 -11.29 23.00 -8.02
CA GLU A 170 -10.60 24.09 -7.29
C GLU A 170 -11.40 24.58 -6.07
N THR A 171 -12.65 24.13 -5.94
CA THR A 171 -13.60 24.49 -4.89
C THR A 171 -14.11 23.26 -4.15
N ALA A 172 -13.32 22.18 -4.17
CA ALA A 172 -13.72 20.89 -3.63
C ALA A 172 -14.15 20.99 -2.16
N HIS A 173 -13.51 21.85 -1.39
CA HIS A 173 -13.87 22.17 -0.02
C HIS A 173 -13.81 23.68 0.26
N LEU A 174 -14.41 24.10 1.38
CA LEU A 174 -14.30 25.49 1.86
C LEU A 174 -13.11 25.69 2.82
N GLY A 175 -12.47 24.59 3.21
CA GLY A 175 -11.33 24.54 4.11
C GLY A 175 -10.28 23.55 3.62
N TRP A 176 -9.20 23.42 4.38
CA TRP A 176 -8.07 22.56 4.02
C TRP A 176 -8.47 21.10 3.97
N ILE A 177 -8.13 20.43 2.88
CA ILE A 177 -8.28 18.98 2.77
C ILE A 177 -7.14 18.33 3.53
N TRP A 178 -7.47 17.45 4.47
CA TRP A 178 -6.50 16.92 5.42
C TRP A 178 -6.23 15.43 5.23
N ASN A 179 -7.25 14.65 4.84
CA ASN A 179 -7.12 13.21 4.67
C ASN A 179 -8.11 12.70 3.62
N MET A 180 -7.81 11.54 3.04
CA MET A 180 -8.65 10.88 2.04
C MET A 180 -8.62 9.36 2.21
N ALA A 181 -9.72 8.71 1.88
CA ALA A 181 -9.81 7.25 1.83
C ALA A 181 -10.66 6.83 0.63
N ARG A 182 -10.38 5.66 0.07
CA ARG A 182 -11.17 5.09 -1.02
C ARG A 182 -11.69 3.73 -0.63
N ASP A 183 -12.97 3.51 -0.89
CA ASP A 183 -13.55 2.19 -0.73
C ASP A 183 -13.19 1.33 -1.95
N SER A 184 -12.58 0.17 -1.69
CA SER A 184 -12.19 -0.76 -2.75
C SER A 184 -13.37 -1.46 -3.40
N GLU A 185 -14.50 -1.62 -2.71
CA GLU A 185 -15.69 -2.29 -3.25
C GLU A 185 -16.49 -1.35 -4.16
N SER A 186 -16.85 -0.14 -3.69
CA SER A 186 -17.62 0.83 -4.49
C SER A 186 -16.76 1.66 -5.45
N GLY A 187 -15.46 1.80 -5.16
CA GLY A 187 -14.57 2.69 -5.89
C GLY A 187 -14.72 4.18 -5.53
N GLU A 188 -15.66 4.52 -4.63
CA GLU A 188 -15.91 5.87 -4.15
C GLU A 188 -14.76 6.40 -3.28
N VAL A 189 -14.55 7.72 -3.33
CA VAL A 189 -13.51 8.40 -2.56
C VAL A 189 -14.14 9.34 -1.55
N TYR A 190 -13.59 9.36 -0.34
CA TYR A 190 -14.01 10.23 0.73
C TYR A 190 -12.89 11.18 1.12
N THR A 191 -13.23 12.44 1.30
CA THR A 191 -12.29 13.50 1.70
C THR A 191 -12.73 14.11 3.03
N THR A 192 -11.77 14.43 3.90
CA THR A 192 -12.03 15.17 5.15
C THR A 192 -11.39 16.54 5.10
N SER A 193 -12.10 17.54 5.64
CA SER A 193 -11.67 18.92 5.60
C SER A 193 -11.83 19.68 6.91
N TRP A 194 -11.03 20.74 7.05
CA TRP A 194 -11.14 21.75 8.09
C TRP A 194 -12.44 22.58 8.02
N ASP A 195 -13.20 22.50 6.93
CA ASP A 195 -14.56 23.06 6.85
C ASP A 195 -15.61 22.26 7.64
N SER A 196 -15.19 21.25 8.40
CA SER A 196 -16.05 20.35 9.18
C SER A 196 -16.91 19.41 8.36
N THR A 197 -16.60 19.22 7.07
CA THR A 197 -17.33 18.29 6.20
C THR A 197 -16.50 17.07 5.82
N VAL A 198 -17.21 15.96 5.64
CA VAL A 198 -16.74 14.80 4.89
C VAL A 198 -17.51 14.79 3.57
N LYS A 199 -16.82 14.68 2.45
CA LYS A 199 -17.43 14.63 1.12
C LYS A 199 -17.18 13.28 0.45
N ASN A 200 -18.19 12.80 -0.29
CA ASN A 200 -18.11 11.61 -1.13
C ASN A 200 -17.94 12.02 -2.60
N TRP A 201 -17.06 11.33 -3.31
CA TRP A 201 -16.69 11.59 -4.70
C TRP A 201 -16.76 10.32 -5.53
N ALA A 202 -17.43 10.41 -6.68
CA ALA A 202 -17.31 9.43 -7.75
C ALA A 202 -16.22 9.86 -8.73
N ILE A 203 -15.40 8.90 -9.15
CA ILE A 203 -14.46 9.06 -10.25
C ILE A 203 -15.01 8.27 -11.44
N ARG A 204 -15.46 8.98 -12.47
CA ARG A 204 -16.13 8.41 -13.64
C ARG A 204 -15.14 7.98 -14.72
N GLU A 205 -15.65 7.21 -15.68
CA GLU A 205 -14.92 6.84 -16.89
C GLU A 205 -14.45 8.11 -17.62
N GLY A 206 -13.15 8.22 -17.87
CA GLY A 206 -12.52 9.44 -18.39
C GLY A 206 -11.88 10.35 -17.33
N GLY A 207 -11.96 10.00 -16.05
CA GLY A 207 -11.28 10.71 -14.96
C GLY A 207 -12.07 11.90 -14.40
N ALA A 208 -13.32 12.12 -14.82
CA ALA A 208 -14.14 13.17 -14.24
C ALA A 208 -14.43 12.90 -12.75
N ILE A 209 -14.23 13.91 -11.91
CA ILE A 209 -14.49 13.84 -10.48
C ILE A 209 -15.83 14.52 -10.21
N GLN A 210 -16.72 13.83 -9.50
CA GLN A 210 -18.06 14.33 -9.17
C GLN A 210 -18.29 14.26 -7.66
N ASN A 211 -18.66 15.38 -7.04
CA ASN A 211 -19.17 15.36 -5.67
C ASN A 211 -20.56 14.70 -5.65
N LEU A 212 -20.70 13.64 -4.86
CA LEU A 212 -21.98 12.94 -4.71
C LEU A 212 -22.77 13.51 -3.52
N ASN A 213 -22.14 13.50 -2.34
CA ASN A 213 -22.76 13.88 -1.08
C ASN A 213 -21.76 14.60 -0.16
N SER A 214 -22.29 15.29 0.85
CA SER A 214 -21.52 15.97 1.89
C SER A 214 -22.22 15.83 3.24
N VAL A 215 -21.46 15.60 4.31
CA VAL A 215 -21.98 15.53 5.68
C VAL A 215 -21.14 16.40 6.61
N ASN A 216 -21.81 17.24 7.41
CA ASN A 216 -21.16 18.08 8.40
C ASN A 216 -21.01 17.31 9.73
N VAL A 217 -19.77 17.18 10.20
CA VAL A 217 -19.41 16.47 11.43
C VAL A 217 -19.13 17.41 12.61
N GLY A 218 -19.52 18.68 12.48
CA GLY A 218 -19.56 19.69 13.54
C GLY A 218 -18.22 20.26 13.99
N SER A 219 -17.10 19.74 13.47
CA SER A 219 -15.74 20.23 13.71
C SER A 219 -14.81 19.74 12.60
N ALA A 220 -13.66 20.39 12.43
CA ALA A 220 -12.63 20.03 11.45
C ALA A 220 -12.36 18.52 11.44
N ALA A 221 -12.60 17.89 10.30
CA ALA A 221 -12.41 16.45 10.11
C ALA A 221 -10.93 16.17 9.81
N GLN A 222 -10.34 15.24 10.57
CA GLN A 222 -8.89 15.01 10.63
C GLN A 222 -8.49 13.68 9.99
N CYS A 223 -9.17 12.60 10.29
CA CYS A 223 -8.85 11.30 9.70
C CYS A 223 -10.11 10.64 9.18
N ILE A 224 -9.92 9.78 8.19
CA ILE A 224 -10.97 8.96 7.62
C ILE A 224 -10.43 7.58 7.30
N SER A 225 -11.26 6.57 7.50
CA SER A 225 -10.94 5.19 7.19
C SER A 225 -12.18 4.48 6.72
N VAL A 226 -12.00 3.68 5.67
CA VAL A 226 -12.98 2.74 5.13
C VAL A 226 -12.28 1.38 5.15
N GLY A 227 -12.92 0.37 5.73
CA GLY A 227 -12.26 -0.89 6.09
C GLY A 227 -12.88 -1.63 7.28
N GLY A 228 -13.97 -1.08 7.83
CA GLY A 228 -14.84 -1.77 8.78
C GLY A 228 -15.86 -2.64 8.06
N ALA A 229 -17.14 -2.38 8.32
CA ALA A 229 -18.24 -3.02 7.61
C ALA A 229 -18.47 -2.40 6.21
N ARG A 230 -19.23 -3.11 5.35
CA ARG A 230 -19.63 -2.60 4.04
C ARG A 230 -20.40 -1.29 4.17
N HIS A 231 -20.06 -0.33 3.32
CA HIS A 231 -20.62 1.03 3.32
C HIS A 231 -20.48 1.75 4.67
N GLU A 232 -19.46 1.42 5.47
CA GLU A 232 -19.19 2.13 6.73
C GLU A 232 -17.96 3.00 6.58
N ILE A 233 -18.10 4.26 6.96
CA ILE A 233 -17.03 5.25 6.93
C ILE A 233 -16.83 5.73 8.35
N VAL A 234 -15.61 5.61 8.87
CA VAL A 234 -15.28 6.18 10.17
C VAL A 234 -14.42 7.40 9.95
N CYS A 235 -14.77 8.49 10.61
CA CYS A 235 -13.96 9.69 10.61
C CYS A 235 -13.74 10.21 12.03
N THR A 236 -12.66 10.97 12.20
CA THR A 236 -12.34 11.63 13.46
C THR A 236 -12.29 13.13 13.26
N THR A 237 -12.58 13.88 14.31
CA THR A 237 -12.54 15.34 14.29
C THR A 237 -11.56 15.90 15.31
N PHE A 238 -11.16 17.15 15.08
CA PHE A 238 -10.32 17.91 16.00
C PHE A 238 -10.99 18.06 17.38
N ALA A 239 -12.33 18.15 17.42
CA ALA A 239 -13.12 18.17 18.65
C ALA A 239 -13.30 16.79 19.31
N LYS A 240 -12.31 15.90 19.18
CA LYS A 240 -12.19 14.63 19.94
C LYS A 240 -13.30 13.62 19.64
N ARG A 241 -14.06 13.86 18.59
CA ARG A 241 -15.19 13.02 18.17
C ARG A 241 -14.68 11.99 17.18
N THR A 242 -15.07 10.75 17.39
CA THR A 242 -15.03 9.72 16.35
C THR A 242 -16.47 9.49 15.92
N ALA A 243 -16.75 9.67 14.64
CA ALA A 243 -18.08 9.51 14.06
C ALA A 243 -18.06 8.36 13.05
N VAL A 244 -19.14 7.58 13.04
CA VAL A 244 -19.41 6.55 12.05
C VAL A 244 -20.51 7.07 11.15
N ILE A 245 -20.23 7.08 9.86
CA ILE A 245 -21.10 7.54 8.79
C ILE A 245 -21.54 6.31 8.00
N ASP A 246 -22.84 6.16 7.78
CA ASP A 246 -23.38 5.16 6.86
C ASP A 246 -23.25 5.69 5.43
N GLY A 247 -22.58 4.95 4.56
CA GLY A 247 -22.28 5.35 3.18
C GLY A 247 -23.53 5.43 2.30
N ARG A 248 -24.64 4.76 2.65
CA ARG A 248 -25.88 4.77 1.87
C ARG A 248 -26.70 6.04 2.10
N SER A 249 -26.95 6.36 3.37
CA SER A 249 -27.64 7.59 3.76
C SER A 249 -26.72 8.81 3.78
N PHE A 250 -25.41 8.57 3.85
CA PHE A 250 -24.35 9.56 4.07
C PHE A 250 -24.59 10.42 5.32
N GLY A 251 -25.20 9.82 6.35
CA GLY A 251 -25.47 10.45 7.64
C GLY A 251 -24.63 9.85 8.77
N VAL A 252 -24.41 10.62 9.83
CA VAL A 252 -23.74 10.10 11.04
C VAL A 252 -24.71 9.20 11.80
N VAL A 253 -24.34 7.92 11.95
CA VAL A 253 -25.17 6.89 12.60
C VAL A 253 -24.75 6.60 14.04
N ALA A 254 -23.48 6.80 14.37
CA ALA A 254 -22.96 6.61 15.71
C ALA A 254 -21.77 7.56 15.96
N GLU A 255 -21.52 7.85 17.24
CA GLU A 255 -20.35 8.63 17.64
C GLU A 255 -19.88 8.27 19.04
N HIS A 256 -18.63 8.61 19.34
CA HIS A 256 -18.12 8.62 20.70
C HIS A 256 -17.06 9.73 20.89
N ARG A 257 -16.81 10.08 22.15
CA ARG A 257 -15.80 11.07 22.58
C ARG A 257 -15.00 10.52 23.74
N LEU A 258 -14.08 9.61 23.45
CA LEU A 258 -13.33 8.89 24.48
C LEU A 258 -11.99 9.56 24.80
N HIS A 259 -11.40 10.26 23.83
CA HIS A 259 -10.14 10.97 24.00
C HIS A 259 -10.29 12.32 24.69
N LYS A 260 -9.25 12.73 25.42
CA LYS A 260 -9.22 14.04 26.10
C LYS A 260 -8.73 15.16 25.20
N ARG A 261 -8.09 14.84 24.07
CA ARG A 261 -7.57 15.79 23.07
C ARG A 261 -7.92 15.34 21.65
N ALA A 262 -7.48 16.11 20.65
CA ALA A 262 -7.74 15.82 19.24
C ALA A 262 -7.22 14.42 18.86
N VAL A 263 -7.99 13.72 18.03
CA VAL A 263 -7.62 12.41 17.50
C VAL A 263 -6.83 12.65 16.22
N ILE A 264 -5.61 12.11 16.17
CA ILE A 264 -4.60 12.42 15.13
C ILE A 264 -4.39 11.29 14.14
N ALA A 265 -4.78 10.05 14.49
CA ALA A 265 -4.78 8.94 13.56
C ALA A 265 -5.92 7.97 13.85
N LEU A 266 -6.41 7.35 12.79
CA LEU A 266 -7.51 6.41 12.76
C LEU A 266 -7.11 5.19 11.93
N ALA A 267 -7.42 4.00 12.43
CA ALA A 267 -7.38 2.78 11.65
C ALA A 267 -8.61 1.93 11.99
N VAL A 268 -9.28 1.40 10.97
CA VAL A 268 -10.42 0.50 11.15
C VAL A 268 -10.07 -0.85 10.54
N GLN A 269 -10.31 -1.91 11.30
CA GLN A 269 -10.10 -3.27 10.84
C GLN A 269 -11.26 -4.16 11.30
N GLY A 270 -12.17 -4.46 10.38
CA GLY A 270 -13.36 -5.24 10.66
C GLY A 270 -14.20 -4.61 11.77
N GLU A 271 -14.36 -5.30 12.90
CA GLU A 271 -15.17 -4.83 14.03
C GLU A 271 -14.42 -3.90 14.99
N ARG A 272 -13.17 -3.54 14.71
CA ARG A 272 -12.32 -2.78 15.63
C ARG A 272 -11.96 -1.42 15.05
N ILE A 273 -12.15 -0.38 15.86
CA ILE A 273 -11.76 0.99 15.56
C ILE A 273 -10.60 1.35 16.48
N PHE A 274 -9.45 1.69 15.89
CA PHE A 274 -8.27 2.14 16.59
C PHE A 274 -8.11 3.64 16.43
N THR A 275 -7.99 4.36 17.54
CA THR A 275 -7.79 5.81 17.55
C THR A 275 -6.57 6.16 18.37
N SER A 276 -5.78 7.12 17.87
CA SER A 276 -4.66 7.71 18.61
C SER A 276 -4.83 9.21 18.73
N SER A 277 -4.44 9.77 19.87
CA SER A 277 -4.70 11.18 20.18
C SER A 277 -3.47 11.89 20.74
N GLU A 278 -3.47 13.22 20.64
CA GLU A 278 -2.52 14.10 21.31
C GLU A 278 -2.51 13.93 22.85
N ASP A 279 -3.52 13.27 23.42
CA ASP A 279 -3.53 12.89 24.84
C ASP A 279 -2.51 11.80 25.21
N ARG A 280 -1.71 11.35 24.22
CA ARG A 280 -0.68 10.30 24.32
C ARG A 280 -1.25 8.91 24.55
N MET A 281 -2.54 8.72 24.27
CA MET A 281 -3.21 7.43 24.39
C MET A 281 -3.60 6.88 23.02
N MET A 282 -3.56 5.56 22.93
CA MET A 282 -4.21 4.81 21.86
C MET A 282 -5.34 3.98 22.46
N MET A 283 -6.51 4.04 21.84
CA MET A 283 -7.70 3.31 22.24
C MET A 283 -8.13 2.38 21.11
N MET A 284 -8.69 1.25 21.48
CA MET A 284 -9.47 0.41 20.58
C MET A 284 -10.88 0.28 21.11
N VAL A 285 -11.84 0.44 20.21
CA VAL A 285 -13.25 0.28 20.52
C VAL A 285 -13.80 -0.81 19.61
N ASP A 286 -14.60 -1.70 20.18
CA ASP A 286 -15.40 -2.64 19.41
C ASP A 286 -16.60 -1.89 18.82
N ARG A 287 -16.78 -1.98 17.50
CA ARG A 287 -17.87 -1.34 16.75
C ARG A 287 -19.25 -1.65 17.31
N ARG A 288 -19.46 -2.84 17.86
CA ARG A 288 -20.74 -3.24 18.46
C ARG A 288 -20.94 -2.61 19.83
N MET A 289 -19.86 -2.18 20.47
CA MET A 289 -19.82 -1.60 21.81
C MET A 289 -19.02 -0.29 21.80
N MET A 290 -19.58 0.72 21.14
CA MET A 290 -18.97 2.06 20.95
C MET A 290 -18.73 2.87 22.23
N THR A 291 -19.12 2.34 23.39
CA THR A 291 -19.10 3.05 24.68
C THR A 291 -17.91 2.70 25.56
N LYS A 292 -17.21 1.58 25.33
CA LYS A 292 -16.11 1.12 26.18
C LYS A 292 -14.81 0.94 25.39
N PRO A 293 -13.78 1.76 25.64
CA PRO A 293 -12.47 1.55 25.03
C PRO A 293 -11.67 0.47 25.79
N VAL A 294 -10.92 -0.31 25.02
CA VAL A 294 -9.76 -1.05 25.48
C VAL A 294 -8.55 -0.14 25.30
N LEU A 295 -7.90 0.18 26.41
CA LEU A 295 -6.77 1.11 26.45
C LEU A 295 -5.47 0.37 26.15
N PHE A 296 -4.69 0.87 25.20
CA PHE A 296 -3.32 0.42 24.97
C PHE A 296 -2.36 1.43 25.57
N ILE A 297 -1.69 1.06 26.66
CA ILE A 297 -0.59 1.83 27.23
C ILE A 297 0.69 1.27 26.60
N HIS A 298 1.33 2.07 25.74
CA HIS A 298 2.70 1.75 25.33
C HIS A 298 3.63 2.04 26.52
N VAL A 299 4.00 0.99 27.25
CA VAL A 299 5.05 1.08 28.26
C VAL A 299 6.37 1.16 27.50
N GLN A 300 6.93 2.37 27.37
CA GLN A 300 8.34 2.50 27.03
C GLN A 300 9.13 1.84 28.17
N ASN A 301 9.65 0.64 27.92
CA ASN A 301 10.75 0.13 28.71
C ASN A 301 11.93 1.06 28.44
N VAL A 302 12.03 2.13 29.23
CA VAL A 302 13.26 2.91 29.39
C VAL A 302 14.22 1.96 30.10
N GLY A 303 14.85 1.10 29.31
CA GLY A 303 15.99 0.31 29.73
C GLY A 303 17.05 1.31 30.14
N ASN A 304 17.14 1.54 31.45
CA ASN A 304 18.22 2.24 32.11
C ASN A 304 19.49 1.42 31.83
N ARG A 305 20.10 1.58 30.66
CA ARG A 305 21.50 1.22 30.44
C ARG A 305 22.33 2.24 31.21
N LYS A 306 22.40 2.06 32.52
CA LYS A 306 23.45 2.63 33.35
C LYS A 306 24.68 1.74 33.20
N ARG A 307 25.78 2.42 32.87
CA ARG A 307 27.19 2.01 32.75
C ARG A 307 27.59 1.47 31.39
#